data_AF-A0A3N5ZKG8-F1
#
_entry.id   AF-A0A3N5ZKG8-F1
#
_cell.length_a   1.000
_cell.length_b   1.000
_cell.length_c   1.000
_cell.angle_alpha   90.00
_cell.angle_beta   90.00
_cell.angle_gamma   90.00
#
_symmetry.space_group_name_H-M   'P 1'
#
loop_
_entity.id
_entity.type
_entity.pdbx_description
1 polymer ?
#
loop_
_entity_poly.entity_id
_entity_poly.type
_entity_poly.pdbx_seq_one_letter_code
_entity_poly.pdbx_strand_id
1 'polypeptide(L)'
;MKLTRQTEGKKALDLVEEAILLLRRLPFLSWATLYLGALPYALFFLLYLMNLAHNPAASEQLVGYSALLAVLYVWLKVWQTRFAAEVWRLRTGTGAVTWGFSSVVRVIRDHLRYSAVSLIGLTFSVVLVLPFAWLYAVHQNLVLLVLPGFEGHRKGVGAIKDSWDQARLWPAQNHLVILLLGLISLFAFFNFAACLVFFPYLIKLLTGWESAFTRLGVRLVDFKMFVAALVLTYLAVLPLVRVIYVLRCFYGSSRRTGADLLSELHSTKVAALVLTCLLILGSSQTLAQNKAQDRRPLSSPRPVATSVSADRLDASISKVLESRKHAWQAPSNARKSQEPSLWRDFGRAVQRWVEKLAHLMSRLFEWLRPATS
;
A
#
# COMPACT_ATOMS: atom_id res chain seq x y z
N MET A 1 -26.85 13.91 31.53
CA MET A 1 -26.60 12.78 30.58
C MET A 1 -25.72 13.14 29.36
N LYS A 2 -24.98 14.26 29.36
CA LYS A 2 -24.11 14.70 28.24
C LYS A 2 -22.60 14.58 28.50
N LEU A 3 -22.19 14.21 29.72
CA LEU A 3 -20.77 14.14 30.14
C LEU A 3 -20.10 12.79 29.89
N THR A 4 -20.86 11.72 29.59
CA THR A 4 -20.30 10.38 29.29
C THR A 4 -19.79 10.24 27.86
N ARG A 5 -20.12 11.17 26.95
CA ARG A 5 -19.68 11.12 25.54
C ARG A 5 -18.22 11.53 25.32
N GLN A 6 -17.53 12.10 26.31
CA GLN A 6 -16.11 12.46 26.18
C GLN A 6 -15.15 11.30 26.48
N THR A 7 -15.60 10.27 27.20
CA THR A 7 -14.80 9.07 27.49
C THR A 7 -14.98 7.97 26.44
N GLU A 8 -16.15 7.87 25.83
CA GLU A 8 -16.40 7.03 24.66
C GLU A 8 -15.88 7.75 23.41
N GLY A 9 -14.75 7.29 22.85
CA GLY A 9 -14.26 7.81 21.57
C GLY A 9 -15.32 7.75 20.48
N LYS A 10 -15.16 8.54 19.40
CA LYS A 10 -16.08 8.57 18.25
C LYS A 10 -16.52 7.16 17.82
N LYS A 11 -17.76 6.98 17.36
CA LYS A 11 -18.19 5.65 16.92
C LYS A 11 -17.40 5.22 15.69
N ALA A 12 -17.24 3.91 15.49
CA ALA A 12 -16.49 3.37 14.35
C ALA A 12 -17.08 3.81 13.00
N LEU A 13 -18.41 3.88 12.92
CA LEU A 13 -19.14 4.33 11.73
C LEU A 13 -18.85 5.81 11.43
N ASP A 14 -18.93 6.68 12.45
CA ASP A 14 -18.60 8.10 12.32
C ASP A 14 -17.15 8.31 11.84
N LEU A 15 -16.21 7.47 12.30
CA LEU A 15 -14.82 7.50 11.83
C LEU A 15 -14.68 7.11 10.35
N VAL A 16 -15.43 6.10 9.89
CA VAL A 16 -15.42 5.67 8.48
C VAL A 16 -16.03 6.76 7.60
N GLU A 17 -17.16 7.33 8.01
CA GLU A 17 -17.82 8.43 7.30
C GLU A 17 -16.90 9.65 7.19
N GLU A 18 -16.31 10.08 8.31
CA GLU A 18 -15.35 11.18 8.32
C GLU A 18 -14.13 10.90 7.46
N ALA A 19 -13.62 9.66 7.47
CA ALA A 19 -12.51 9.27 6.61
C ALA A 19 -12.87 9.40 5.12
N ILE A 20 -14.09 9.00 4.72
CA ILE A 20 -14.58 9.15 3.35
C ILE A 20 -14.73 10.64 2.99
N LEU A 21 -15.29 11.45 3.88
CA LEU A 21 -15.43 12.89 3.67
C LEU A 21 -14.06 13.57 3.51
N LEU A 22 -13.07 13.17 4.32
CA LEU A 22 -11.72 13.71 4.25
C LEU A 22 -11.01 13.27 2.97
N LEU A 23 -11.16 12.01 2.56
CA LEU A 23 -10.63 11.51 1.27
C LEU A 23 -11.14 12.33 0.08
N ARG A 24 -12.41 12.75 0.10
CA ARG A 24 -13.00 13.60 -0.95
C ARG A 24 -12.43 15.02 -0.99
N ARG A 25 -11.86 15.50 0.11
CA ARG A 25 -11.25 16.85 0.22
C ARG A 25 -9.74 16.84 -0.07
N LEU A 26 -9.12 15.67 -0.22
CA LEU A 26 -7.68 15.59 -0.47
C LEU A 26 -7.32 16.13 -1.86
N PRO A 27 -6.25 16.92 -1.98
CA PRO A 27 -5.77 17.37 -3.28
C PRO A 27 -5.25 16.18 -4.10
N PHE A 28 -5.29 16.31 -5.43
CA PHE A 28 -4.81 15.28 -6.36
C PHE A 28 -3.36 14.85 -6.07
N LEU A 29 -2.50 15.80 -5.67
CA LEU A 29 -1.10 15.51 -5.33
C LEU A 29 -0.96 14.54 -4.14
N SER A 30 -1.89 14.54 -3.18
CA SER A 30 -1.90 13.57 -2.07
C SER A 30 -2.23 12.17 -2.58
N TRP A 31 -3.21 12.05 -3.49
CA TRP A 31 -3.52 10.78 -4.14
C TRP A 31 -2.34 10.25 -4.97
N ALA A 32 -1.70 11.12 -5.75
CA ALA A 32 -0.51 10.77 -6.53
C ALA A 32 0.64 10.30 -5.62
N THR A 33 0.86 10.98 -4.49
CA THR A 33 1.87 10.61 -3.48
C THR A 33 1.64 9.20 -2.94
N LEU A 34 0.40 8.83 -2.64
CA LEU A 34 0.05 7.50 -2.15
C LEU A 34 0.32 6.42 -3.21
N TYR A 35 -0.17 6.62 -4.43
CA TYR A 35 -0.06 5.62 -5.49
C TYR A 35 1.34 5.52 -6.10
N LEU A 36 2.13 6.59 -6.07
CA LEU A 36 3.55 6.55 -6.43
C LEU A 36 4.37 5.64 -5.49
N GLY A 37 3.95 5.54 -4.23
CA GLY A 37 4.49 4.56 -3.29
C GLY A 37 3.95 3.14 -3.51
N ALA A 38 2.63 3.02 -3.68
CA ALA A 38 1.91 1.74 -3.68
C ALA A 38 2.08 0.93 -4.96
N LEU A 39 2.03 1.57 -6.13
CA LEU A 39 2.03 0.87 -7.42
C LEU A 39 3.34 0.11 -7.68
N PRO A 40 4.55 0.69 -7.50
CA PRO A 40 5.79 -0.04 -7.75
C PRO A 40 5.91 -1.32 -6.92
N TYR A 41 5.55 -1.25 -5.64
CA TYR A 41 5.56 -2.41 -4.75
C TYR A 41 4.51 -3.46 -5.18
N ALA A 42 3.26 -3.04 -5.40
CA ALA A 42 2.17 -3.94 -5.73
C ALA A 42 2.38 -4.66 -7.07
N LEU A 43 2.84 -3.93 -8.09
CA LEU A 43 3.13 -4.48 -9.40
C LEU A 43 4.33 -5.44 -9.35
N PHE A 44 5.42 -5.04 -8.69
CA PHE A 44 6.57 -5.91 -8.55
C PHE A 44 6.26 -7.17 -7.74
N PHE A 45 5.44 -7.06 -6.69
CA PHE A 45 4.95 -8.20 -5.92
C PHE A 45 4.16 -9.18 -6.80
N LEU A 46 3.25 -8.67 -7.64
CA LEU A 46 2.48 -9.49 -8.58
C LEU A 46 3.40 -10.18 -9.59
N LEU A 47 4.36 -9.45 -10.17
CA LEU A 47 5.35 -10.00 -11.11
C LEU A 47 6.23 -11.07 -10.46
N TYR A 48 6.67 -10.82 -9.23
CA TYR A 48 7.48 -11.77 -8.46
C TYR A 48 6.71 -13.06 -8.18
N LEU A 49 5.46 -12.98 -7.73
CA LEU A 49 4.61 -14.16 -7.55
C LEU A 49 4.37 -14.91 -8.87
N MET A 50 4.17 -14.19 -9.96
CA MET A 50 3.98 -14.80 -11.27
C MET A 50 5.24 -15.50 -11.76
N ASN A 51 6.43 -14.92 -11.54
CA ASN A 51 7.72 -15.53 -11.85
C ASN A 51 7.95 -16.79 -11.01
N LEU A 52 7.66 -16.74 -9.70
CA LEU A 52 7.80 -17.90 -8.81
C LEU A 52 6.91 -19.07 -9.24
N ALA A 53 5.71 -18.78 -9.75
CA ALA A 53 4.78 -19.81 -10.20
C ALA A 53 5.14 -20.46 -11.54
N HIS A 54 5.98 -19.84 -12.38
CA HIS A 54 6.21 -20.26 -13.77
C HIS A 54 7.67 -20.60 -14.09
N ASN A 55 8.62 -20.00 -13.39
CA ASN A 55 10.02 -20.10 -13.74
C ASN A 55 10.68 -21.27 -12.97
N PRO A 56 11.17 -22.32 -13.66
CA PRO A 56 11.83 -23.44 -13.01
C PRO A 56 13.17 -23.06 -12.33
N ALA A 57 13.81 -21.95 -12.74
CA ALA A 57 15.01 -21.39 -12.12
C ALA A 57 14.71 -20.29 -11.09
N ALA A 58 13.46 -20.20 -10.59
CA ALA A 58 13.06 -19.15 -9.65
C ALA A 58 13.86 -19.17 -8.32
N SER A 59 14.43 -20.32 -7.94
CA SER A 59 15.25 -20.45 -6.72
C SER A 59 16.54 -19.62 -6.78
N GLU A 60 17.19 -19.53 -7.94
CA GLU A 60 18.44 -18.77 -8.12
C GLU A 60 18.20 -17.26 -8.03
N GLN A 61 17.02 -16.82 -8.47
CA GLN A 61 16.63 -15.42 -8.47
C GLN A 61 15.98 -14.98 -7.14
N LEU A 62 15.63 -15.92 -6.27
CA LEU A 62 14.86 -15.67 -5.05
C LEU A 62 15.48 -14.57 -4.17
N VAL A 63 16.80 -14.61 -3.99
CA VAL A 63 17.53 -13.64 -3.15
C VAL A 63 17.40 -12.23 -3.71
N GLY A 64 17.68 -12.04 -5.00
CA GLY A 64 17.61 -10.73 -5.65
C GLY A 64 16.21 -10.11 -5.65
N TYR A 65 15.18 -10.90 -5.99
CA TYR A 65 13.80 -10.41 -5.99
C TYR A 65 13.29 -10.12 -4.57
N SER A 66 13.65 -10.95 -3.58
CA SER A 66 13.26 -10.73 -2.18
C SER A 66 13.89 -9.45 -1.61
N ALA A 67 15.17 -9.18 -1.91
CA ALA A 67 15.85 -7.95 -1.54
C ALA A 67 15.20 -6.71 -2.19
N LEU A 68 14.89 -6.77 -3.49
CA LEU A 68 14.20 -5.67 -4.18
C LEU A 68 12.80 -5.45 -3.62
N LEU A 69 12.06 -6.52 -3.29
CA LEU A 69 10.75 -6.41 -2.66
C LEU A 69 10.83 -5.76 -1.28
N ALA A 70 11.88 -6.03 -0.50
CA ALA A 70 12.13 -5.38 0.79
C ALA A 70 12.41 -3.87 0.63
N VAL A 71 13.22 -3.49 -0.37
CA VAL A 71 13.47 -2.07 -0.70
C VAL A 71 12.18 -1.37 -1.12
N LEU A 72 11.40 -1.99 -2.01
CA LEU A 72 10.11 -1.45 -2.46
C LEU A 72 9.07 -1.38 -1.33
N TYR A 73 9.15 -2.27 -0.34
CA TYR A 73 8.31 -2.19 0.84
C TYR A 73 8.66 -0.98 1.71
N VAL A 74 9.95 -0.70 1.93
CA VAL A 74 10.37 0.52 2.64
C VAL A 74 9.98 1.77 1.85
N TRP A 75 10.17 1.76 0.53
CA TRP A 75 9.69 2.82 -0.37
C TRP A 75 8.18 3.09 -0.15
N LEU A 76 7.36 2.05 -0.23
CA LEU A 76 5.92 2.13 0.05
C LEU A 76 5.63 2.80 1.41
N LYS A 77 6.33 2.40 2.47
CA LYS A 77 6.10 2.94 3.82
C LYS A 77 6.48 4.40 3.96
N VAL A 78 7.56 4.85 3.31
CA VAL A 78 7.96 6.26 3.29
C VAL A 78 6.87 7.11 2.62
N TRP A 79 6.37 6.69 1.46
CA TRP A 79 5.29 7.39 0.75
C TRP A 79 3.97 7.39 1.52
N GLN A 80 3.63 6.28 2.20
CA GLN A 80 2.49 6.23 3.10
C GLN A 80 2.63 7.18 4.29
N THR A 81 3.84 7.35 4.83
CA THR A 81 4.11 8.33 5.91
C THR A 81 3.89 9.75 5.41
N ARG A 82 4.34 10.06 4.18
CA ARG A 82 4.12 11.36 3.54
C ARG A 82 2.63 11.62 3.30
N PHE A 83 1.89 10.63 2.80
CA PHE A 83 0.44 10.74 2.65
C PHE A 83 -0.26 10.96 4.01
N ALA A 84 0.13 10.22 5.05
CA ALA A 84 -0.42 10.36 6.39
C ALA A 84 -0.17 11.75 6.99
N ALA A 85 1.00 12.34 6.71
CA ALA A 85 1.33 13.71 7.11
C ALA A 85 0.41 14.75 6.44
N GLU A 86 0.09 14.56 5.15
CA GLU A 86 -0.84 15.44 4.44
C GLU A 86 -2.28 15.33 4.97
N VAL A 87 -2.73 14.10 5.27
CA VAL A 87 -4.04 13.86 5.88
C VAL A 87 -4.12 14.51 7.26
N TRP A 88 -3.07 14.34 8.08
CA TRP A 88 -2.96 14.96 9.39
C TRP A 88 -3.05 16.49 9.28
N ARG A 89 -2.27 17.07 8.37
CA ARG A 89 -2.25 18.51 8.09
C ARG A 89 -3.63 19.05 7.74
N LEU A 90 -4.36 18.35 6.86
CA LEU A 90 -5.70 18.75 6.45
C LEU A 90 -6.69 18.77 7.64
N ARG A 91 -6.51 17.86 8.59
CA ARG A 91 -7.36 17.79 9.80
C ARG A 91 -6.97 18.83 10.85
N THR A 92 -5.69 19.04 11.12
CA THR A 92 -5.21 19.99 12.14
C THR A 92 -5.26 21.45 11.68
N GLY A 93 -5.22 21.71 10.38
CA GLY A 93 -5.04 23.06 9.84
C GLY A 93 -3.65 23.64 10.09
N THR A 94 -2.67 22.81 10.47
CA THR A 94 -1.28 23.25 10.73
C THR A 94 -0.52 23.49 9.44
N GLY A 95 0.55 24.29 9.49
CA GLY A 95 1.43 24.55 8.34
C GLY A 95 2.08 23.28 7.76
N ALA A 96 2.58 23.38 6.53
CA ALA A 96 3.19 22.25 5.83
C ALA A 96 4.38 21.66 6.61
N VAL A 97 4.36 20.34 6.83
CA VAL A 97 5.52 19.63 7.39
C VAL A 97 6.64 19.69 6.35
N THR A 98 7.69 20.45 6.63
CA THR A 98 8.84 20.57 5.73
C THR A 98 9.66 19.29 5.76
N TRP A 99 9.71 18.59 4.63
CA TRP A 99 10.52 17.38 4.47
C TRP A 99 11.95 17.75 4.08
N GLY A 100 12.85 17.82 5.08
CA GLY A 100 14.29 17.88 4.85
C GLY A 100 14.88 16.50 4.53
N PHE A 101 16.08 16.47 3.93
CA PHE A 101 16.81 15.23 3.65
C PHE A 101 17.05 14.38 4.92
N SER A 102 17.42 15.03 6.03
CA SER A 102 17.59 14.37 7.34
C SER A 102 16.30 13.70 7.85
N SER A 103 15.14 14.31 7.58
CA SER A 103 13.83 13.76 7.94
C SER A 103 13.53 12.49 7.15
N VAL A 104 13.82 12.48 5.85
CA VAL A 104 13.62 11.31 4.99
C VAL A 104 14.51 10.13 5.43
N VAL A 105 15.80 10.38 5.63
CA VAL A 105 16.76 9.35 6.08
C VAL A 105 16.32 8.75 7.42
N ARG A 106 15.80 9.58 8.33
CA ARG A 106 15.27 9.12 9.62
C ARG A 106 14.06 8.21 9.46
N VAL A 107 13.09 8.61 8.64
CA VAL A 107 11.88 7.82 8.36
C VAL A 107 12.25 6.49 7.73
N ILE A 108 13.20 6.47 6.78
CA ILE A 108 13.71 5.23 6.17
C ILE A 108 14.32 4.30 7.23
N ARG A 109 15.21 4.82 8.07
CA ARG A 109 15.88 4.03 9.13
C ARG A 109 14.87 3.43 10.11
N ASP A 110 13.87 4.22 10.52
CA ASP A 110 12.88 3.77 11.49
C ASP A 110 11.95 2.72 10.85
N HIS A 111 11.53 2.90 9.59
CA HIS A 111 10.81 1.85 8.85
C HIS A 111 11.63 0.59 8.64
N LEU A 112 12.93 0.68 8.36
CA LEU A 112 13.78 -0.50 8.18
C LEU A 112 13.87 -1.34 9.46
N ARG A 113 13.94 -0.68 10.63
CA ARG A 113 13.98 -1.35 11.94
C ARG A 113 12.64 -2.03 12.29
N TYR A 114 11.52 -1.37 12.03
CA TYR A 114 10.22 -1.84 12.53
C TYR A 114 9.43 -2.67 11.52
N SER A 115 9.70 -2.52 10.22
CA SER A 115 8.99 -3.23 9.16
C SER A 115 9.09 -4.75 9.29
N ALA A 116 10.28 -5.27 9.56
CA ALA A 116 10.50 -6.71 9.69
C ALA A 116 9.75 -7.29 10.89
N VAL A 117 9.94 -6.70 12.08
CA VAL A 117 9.27 -7.13 13.32
C VAL A 117 7.76 -7.05 13.19
N SER A 118 7.26 -5.97 12.59
CA SER A 118 5.84 -5.76 12.44
C SER A 118 5.19 -6.71 11.41
N LEU A 119 5.88 -7.06 10.33
CA LEU A 119 5.39 -8.04 9.35
C LEU A 119 5.33 -9.44 9.96
N ILE A 120 6.39 -9.84 10.67
CA ILE A 120 6.42 -11.13 11.37
C ILE A 120 5.31 -11.19 12.42
N GLY A 121 5.19 -10.15 13.25
CA GLY A 121 4.12 -10.05 14.24
C GLY A 121 2.73 -10.12 13.64
N LEU A 122 2.49 -9.43 12.51
CA LEU A 122 1.20 -9.47 11.82
C LEU A 122 0.87 -10.88 11.32
N THR A 123 1.82 -11.60 10.73
CA THR A 123 1.61 -12.97 10.25
C THR A 123 1.22 -13.91 11.39
N PHE A 124 1.92 -13.87 12.52
CA PHE A 124 1.54 -14.67 13.70
C PHE A 124 0.17 -14.26 14.26
N SER A 125 -0.17 -12.98 14.18
CA SER A 125 -1.43 -12.47 14.72
C SER A 125 -2.66 -12.95 13.96
N VAL A 126 -2.54 -13.17 12.64
CA VAL A 126 -3.61 -13.76 11.82
C VAL A 126 -3.92 -15.18 12.28
N VAL A 127 -2.89 -15.96 12.62
CA VAL A 127 -3.05 -17.35 13.08
C VAL A 127 -3.71 -17.39 14.45
N LEU A 128 -3.32 -16.49 15.35
CA LEU A 128 -3.83 -16.46 16.72
C LEU A 128 -5.19 -15.76 16.86
N VAL A 129 -5.65 -15.05 15.81
CA VAL A 129 -6.89 -14.26 15.68
C VAL A 129 -7.04 -13.13 16.72
N LEU A 130 -6.89 -13.46 18.01
CA LEU A 130 -7.04 -12.57 19.15
C LEU A 130 -6.09 -11.36 19.06
N PRO A 131 -4.75 -11.48 18.94
CA PRO A 131 -3.88 -10.30 18.93
C PRO A 131 -3.90 -9.50 17.61
N PHE A 132 -4.63 -9.96 16.58
CA PHE A 132 -4.62 -9.37 15.24
C PHE A 132 -4.98 -7.90 15.25
N ALA A 133 -6.07 -7.52 15.92
CA ALA A 133 -6.55 -6.15 15.87
C ALA A 133 -5.54 -5.15 16.46
N TRP A 134 -4.91 -5.50 17.58
CA TRP A 134 -3.92 -4.65 18.23
C TRP A 134 -2.64 -4.55 17.40
N LEU A 135 -2.11 -5.66 16.91
CA LEU A 135 -0.89 -5.66 16.11
C LEU A 135 -1.09 -4.98 14.76
N TYR A 136 -2.27 -5.14 14.15
CA TYR A 136 -2.65 -4.40 12.95
C TYR A 136 -2.71 -2.89 13.25
N ALA A 137 -3.33 -2.46 14.35
CA ALA A 137 -3.37 -1.05 14.72
C ALA A 137 -1.97 -0.48 14.99
N VAL A 138 -1.11 -1.19 15.71
CA VAL A 138 0.30 -0.79 15.92
C VAL A 138 1.02 -0.63 14.59
N HIS A 139 0.84 -1.58 13.66
CA HIS A 139 1.43 -1.49 12.32
C HIS A 139 0.98 -0.25 11.55
N GLN A 140 -0.31 0.11 11.63
CA GLN A 140 -0.82 1.30 10.95
C GLN A 140 -0.38 2.60 11.64
N ASN A 141 -0.39 2.63 12.98
CA ASN A 141 -0.02 3.80 13.78
C ASN A 141 1.47 4.16 13.63
N LEU A 142 2.35 3.16 13.51
CA LEU A 142 3.78 3.36 13.28
C LEU A 142 4.06 4.20 12.03
N VAL A 143 3.25 4.05 10.98
CA VAL A 143 3.41 4.84 9.74
C VAL A 143 3.21 6.33 9.99
N LEU A 144 2.34 6.72 10.92
CA LEU A 144 2.16 8.13 11.29
C LEU A 144 3.16 8.57 12.35
N LEU A 145 3.38 7.78 13.41
CA LEU A 145 4.18 8.19 14.58
C LEU A 145 5.69 8.27 14.31
N VAL A 146 6.16 7.68 13.22
CA VAL A 146 7.54 7.86 12.72
C VAL A 146 7.74 9.25 12.07
N LEU A 147 6.67 10.01 11.81
CA LEU A 147 6.76 11.35 11.24
C LEU A 147 7.56 12.31 12.16
N PRO A 148 8.61 12.96 11.65
CA PRO A 148 9.35 13.96 12.42
C PRO A 148 8.48 15.18 12.73
N GLY A 149 8.46 15.62 13.99
CA GLY A 149 7.71 16.82 14.41
C GLY A 149 6.27 16.57 14.88
N PHE A 150 5.84 15.30 14.96
CA PHE A 150 4.59 14.94 15.61
C PHE A 150 4.68 15.18 17.13
N GLU A 151 3.71 15.89 17.72
CA GLU A 151 3.65 16.11 19.17
C GLU A 151 3.63 14.76 19.91
N GLY A 152 4.65 14.50 20.73
CA GLY A 152 4.86 13.21 21.40
C GLY A 152 5.92 12.31 20.75
N HIS A 153 6.65 12.76 19.72
CA HIS A 153 7.73 11.99 19.08
C HIS A 153 8.87 11.64 20.05
N ARG A 154 8.80 10.46 20.67
CA ARG A 154 9.94 9.85 21.36
C ARG A 154 10.77 9.04 20.37
N LYS A 155 12.06 9.38 20.26
CA LYS A 155 13.00 8.76 19.31
C LYS A 155 13.11 7.24 19.55
N GLY A 156 13.16 6.46 18.47
CA GLY A 156 13.47 5.02 18.53
C GLY A 156 12.36 4.19 19.19
N VAL A 157 12.73 3.40 20.21
CA VAL A 157 11.82 2.46 20.93
C VAL A 157 10.56 3.16 21.47
N GLY A 158 10.64 4.47 21.71
CA GLY A 158 9.48 5.31 22.06
C GLY A 158 8.33 5.25 21.06
N ALA A 159 8.62 5.22 19.76
CA ALA A 159 7.58 5.21 18.72
C ALA A 159 6.72 3.93 18.74
N ILE A 160 7.31 2.77 19.07
CA ILE A 160 6.55 1.52 19.25
C ILE A 160 5.67 1.62 20.48
N LYS A 161 6.21 2.13 21.60
CA LYS A 161 5.45 2.28 22.84
C LYS A 161 4.25 3.21 22.63
N ASP A 162 4.48 4.36 22.01
CA ASP A 162 3.43 5.33 21.73
C ASP A 162 2.40 4.74 20.74
N SER A 163 2.82 3.93 19.75
CA SER A 163 1.92 3.19 18.86
C SER A 163 1.05 2.17 19.58
N TRP A 164 1.62 1.48 20.57
CA TRP A 164 0.92 0.52 21.42
C TRP A 164 -0.08 1.20 22.35
N ASP A 165 0.30 2.30 22.97
CA ASP A 165 -0.58 3.10 23.82
C ASP A 165 -1.78 3.60 23.01
N GLN A 166 -1.55 4.07 21.78
CA GLN A 166 -2.61 4.47 20.84
C GLN A 166 -3.48 3.29 20.39
N ALA A 167 -2.90 2.11 20.14
CA ALA A 167 -3.65 0.93 19.73
C ALA A 167 -4.59 0.40 20.84
N ARG A 168 -4.24 0.61 22.11
CA ARG A 168 -5.01 0.16 23.28
C ARG A 168 -6.15 1.09 23.70
N LEU A 169 -6.18 2.32 23.18
CA LEU A 169 -7.08 3.36 23.67
C LEU A 169 -8.57 2.99 23.51
N TRP A 170 -8.95 2.38 22.37
CA TRP A 170 -10.32 1.96 22.07
C TRP A 170 -10.37 0.60 21.34
N PRO A 171 -10.26 -0.53 22.05
CA PRO A 171 -10.20 -1.85 21.44
C PRO A 171 -11.49 -2.22 20.69
N ALA A 172 -12.66 -2.00 21.29
CA ALA A 172 -13.95 -2.33 20.66
C ALA A 172 -14.15 -1.56 19.33
N GLN A 173 -13.84 -0.26 19.32
CA GLN A 173 -13.85 0.56 18.11
C GLN A 173 -12.87 0.02 17.05
N ASN A 174 -11.67 -0.43 17.46
CA ASN A 174 -10.69 -1.01 16.55
C ASN A 174 -11.20 -2.28 15.87
N HIS A 175 -11.75 -3.21 16.64
CA HIS A 175 -12.30 -4.44 16.11
C HIS A 175 -13.44 -4.17 15.13
N LEU A 176 -14.32 -3.23 15.47
CA LEU A 176 -15.43 -2.85 14.60
C LEU A 176 -14.95 -2.17 13.30
N VAL A 177 -13.94 -1.28 13.38
CA VAL A 177 -13.30 -0.68 12.21
C VAL A 177 -12.68 -1.75 11.30
N ILE A 178 -11.96 -2.72 11.88
CA ILE A 178 -11.34 -3.82 11.12
C ILE A 178 -12.41 -4.70 10.47
N LEU A 179 -13.52 -4.99 11.18
CA LEU A 179 -14.65 -5.74 10.63
C LEU A 179 -15.26 -5.01 9.44
N LEU A 180 -15.55 -3.71 9.57
CA LEU A 180 -16.11 -2.89 8.49
C LEU A 180 -15.16 -2.81 7.30
N LEU A 181 -13.86 -2.58 7.54
CA LEU A 181 -12.83 -2.60 6.49
C LEU A 181 -12.72 -3.97 5.82
N GLY A 182 -12.87 -5.06 6.58
CA GLY A 182 -12.92 -6.42 6.06
C GLY A 182 -14.11 -6.63 5.13
N LEU A 183 -15.30 -6.18 5.51
CA LEU A 183 -16.50 -6.24 4.68
C LEU A 183 -16.37 -5.40 3.40
N ILE A 184 -15.85 -4.17 3.50
CA ILE A 184 -15.56 -3.31 2.35
C ILE A 184 -14.55 -3.99 1.42
N SER A 185 -13.49 -4.58 1.99
CA SER A 185 -12.47 -5.30 1.21
C SER A 185 -13.05 -6.53 0.52
N LEU A 186 -13.93 -7.28 1.18
CA LEU A 186 -14.58 -8.45 0.61
C LEU A 186 -15.48 -8.06 -0.57
N PHE A 187 -16.28 -7.00 -0.42
CA PHE A 187 -17.11 -6.50 -1.50
C PHE A 187 -16.25 -5.99 -2.67
N ALA A 188 -15.22 -5.19 -2.40
CA ALA A 188 -14.28 -4.73 -3.42
C ALA A 188 -13.60 -5.90 -4.14
N PHE A 189 -13.20 -6.95 -3.39
CA PHE A 189 -12.62 -8.15 -3.96
C PHE A 189 -13.54 -8.86 -4.94
N PHE A 190 -14.80 -9.11 -4.57
CA PHE A 190 -15.74 -9.72 -5.49
C PHE A 190 -16.00 -8.86 -6.72
N ASN A 191 -16.07 -7.54 -6.57
CA ASN A 191 -16.21 -6.63 -7.72
C ASN A 191 -14.99 -6.66 -8.65
N PHE A 192 -13.77 -6.63 -8.12
CA PHE A 192 -12.56 -6.73 -8.94
C PHE A 192 -12.41 -8.11 -9.58
N ALA A 193 -12.71 -9.19 -8.85
CA ALA A 193 -12.70 -10.54 -9.39
C ALA A 193 -13.72 -10.69 -10.53
N ALA A 194 -14.95 -10.21 -10.32
CA ALA A 194 -15.98 -10.18 -11.35
C ALA A 194 -15.54 -9.35 -12.55
N CYS A 195 -14.96 -8.16 -12.33
CA CYS A 195 -14.43 -7.33 -13.40
C CYS A 195 -13.35 -8.08 -14.20
N LEU A 196 -12.39 -8.73 -13.56
CA LEU A 196 -11.36 -9.51 -14.25
C LEU A 196 -11.93 -10.66 -15.08
N VAL A 197 -13.00 -11.32 -14.63
CA VAL A 197 -13.68 -12.39 -15.38
C VAL A 197 -14.52 -11.84 -16.52
N PHE A 198 -15.37 -10.84 -16.28
CA PHE A 198 -16.39 -10.40 -17.21
C PHE A 198 -15.89 -9.36 -18.21
N PHE A 199 -14.84 -8.60 -17.88
CA PHE A 199 -14.30 -7.56 -18.76
C PHE A 199 -13.85 -8.10 -20.14
N PRO A 200 -13.15 -9.25 -20.24
CA PRO A 200 -12.86 -9.88 -21.54
C PRO A 200 -14.11 -10.22 -22.37
N TYR A 201 -15.20 -10.65 -21.73
CA TYR A 201 -16.47 -10.94 -22.42
C TYR A 201 -17.16 -9.67 -22.88
N LEU A 202 -17.07 -8.59 -22.09
CA LEU A 202 -17.60 -7.28 -22.49
C LEU A 202 -16.84 -6.73 -23.71
N ILE A 203 -15.51 -6.88 -23.75
CA ILE A 203 -14.71 -6.54 -24.94
C ILE A 203 -15.16 -7.38 -26.13
N LYS A 204 -15.30 -8.71 -25.97
CA LYS A 204 -15.79 -9.58 -27.04
C LYS A 204 -17.17 -9.16 -27.55
N LEU A 205 -18.08 -8.78 -26.65
CA LEU A 205 -19.42 -8.31 -27.01
C LEU A 205 -19.37 -6.99 -27.80
N LEU A 206 -18.52 -6.04 -27.39
CA LEU A 206 -18.45 -4.71 -27.98
C LEU A 206 -17.65 -4.66 -29.29
N THR A 207 -16.59 -5.46 -29.41
CA THR A 207 -15.64 -5.40 -30.55
C THR A 207 -15.64 -6.65 -31.42
N GLY A 208 -16.25 -7.74 -30.98
CA GLY A 208 -16.15 -9.05 -31.63
C GLY A 208 -14.79 -9.73 -31.42
N TRP A 209 -13.84 -9.13 -30.72
CA TRP A 209 -12.49 -9.68 -30.58
C TRP A 209 -12.45 -10.86 -29.61
N GLU A 210 -11.98 -12.01 -30.10
CA GLU A 210 -11.86 -13.22 -29.29
C GLU A 210 -10.47 -13.40 -28.70
N SER A 211 -10.37 -13.27 -27.37
CA SER A 211 -9.18 -13.65 -26.61
C SER A 211 -9.16 -15.14 -26.29
N ALA A 212 -7.98 -15.69 -25.96
CA ALA A 212 -7.85 -17.05 -25.45
C ALA A 212 -8.75 -17.29 -24.21
N PHE A 213 -8.89 -16.28 -23.36
CA PHE A 213 -9.76 -16.32 -22.18
C PHE A 213 -11.24 -16.51 -22.57
N THR A 214 -11.72 -15.80 -23.59
CA THR A 214 -13.12 -15.93 -24.06
C THR A 214 -13.41 -17.22 -24.81
N ARG A 215 -12.38 -17.95 -25.28
CA ARG A 215 -12.54 -19.25 -25.95
C ARG A 215 -12.56 -20.42 -24.98
N LEU A 216 -11.69 -20.41 -23.97
CA LEU A 216 -11.59 -21.49 -22.98
C LEU A 216 -12.45 -21.26 -21.73
N GLY A 217 -12.98 -20.04 -21.54
CA GLY A 217 -13.95 -19.69 -20.52
C GLY A 217 -13.40 -19.72 -19.09
N VAL A 218 -14.24 -20.13 -18.14
CA VAL A 218 -13.92 -20.20 -16.69
C VAL A 218 -12.74 -21.12 -16.38
N ARG A 219 -12.35 -22.01 -17.31
CA ARG A 219 -11.18 -22.89 -17.15
C ARG A 219 -9.84 -22.14 -17.09
N LEU A 220 -9.78 -20.88 -17.52
CA LEU A 220 -8.60 -20.01 -17.35
C LEU A 220 -8.57 -19.24 -16.02
N VAL A 221 -9.56 -19.42 -15.13
CA VAL A 221 -9.55 -18.78 -13.81
C VAL A 221 -8.48 -19.45 -12.96
N ASP A 222 -7.29 -18.88 -13.03
CA ASP A 222 -6.11 -19.35 -12.29
C ASP A 222 -5.91 -18.58 -10.98
N PHE A 223 -5.05 -19.16 -10.12
CA PHE A 223 -4.56 -18.51 -8.90
C PHE A 223 -4.02 -17.09 -9.13
N LYS A 224 -3.43 -16.81 -10.29
CA LYS A 224 -2.93 -15.48 -10.65
C LYS A 224 -4.05 -14.43 -10.68
N MET A 225 -5.21 -14.79 -11.20
CA MET A 225 -6.34 -13.88 -11.30
C MET A 225 -6.91 -13.57 -9.91
N PHE A 226 -6.92 -14.57 -9.03
CA PHE A 226 -7.26 -14.39 -7.62
C PHE A 226 -6.27 -13.43 -6.91
N VAL A 227 -4.96 -13.64 -7.09
CA VAL A 227 -3.93 -12.74 -6.53
C VAL A 227 -4.05 -11.32 -7.11
N ALA A 228 -4.30 -11.19 -8.41
CA ALA A 228 -4.52 -9.88 -9.04
C ALA A 228 -5.73 -9.16 -8.43
N ALA A 229 -6.85 -9.85 -8.22
CA ALA A 229 -8.01 -9.30 -7.54
C ALA A 229 -7.70 -8.86 -6.09
N LEU A 230 -6.91 -9.64 -5.35
CA LEU A 230 -6.45 -9.24 -4.01
C LEU A 230 -5.57 -7.99 -4.03
N VAL A 231 -4.64 -7.88 -4.98
CA VAL A 231 -3.76 -6.72 -5.12
C VAL A 231 -4.56 -5.47 -5.49
N LEU A 232 -5.53 -5.58 -6.41
CA LEU A 232 -6.43 -4.47 -6.75
C LEU A 232 -7.28 -4.03 -5.55
N THR A 233 -7.81 -5.00 -4.80
CA THR A 233 -8.55 -4.74 -3.55
C THR A 233 -7.70 -4.00 -2.54
N TYR A 234 -6.46 -4.45 -2.33
CA TYR A 234 -5.50 -3.79 -1.46
C TYR A 234 -5.28 -2.33 -1.88
N LEU A 235 -5.04 -2.06 -3.16
CA LEU A 235 -4.81 -0.71 -3.68
C LEU A 235 -6.04 0.20 -3.54
N ALA A 236 -7.24 -0.35 -3.68
CA ALA A 236 -8.50 0.41 -3.54
C ALA A 236 -8.81 0.78 -2.09
N VAL A 237 -8.58 -0.14 -1.15
CA VAL A 237 -8.91 0.03 0.28
C VAL A 237 -7.81 0.76 1.05
N LEU A 238 -6.57 0.70 0.56
CA LEU A 238 -5.40 1.35 1.15
C LEU A 238 -5.63 2.80 1.60
N PRO A 239 -6.13 3.74 0.77
CA PRO A 239 -6.37 5.13 1.18
C PRO A 239 -7.31 5.23 2.38
N LEU A 240 -8.39 4.46 2.38
CA LEU A 240 -9.39 4.46 3.44
C LEU A 240 -8.81 3.99 4.77
N VAL A 241 -8.09 2.86 4.76
CA VAL A 241 -7.38 2.35 5.95
C VAL A 241 -6.47 3.44 6.52
N ARG A 242 -5.66 4.08 5.65
CA ARG A 242 -4.68 5.08 6.09
C ARG A 242 -5.36 6.26 6.78
N VAL A 243 -6.42 6.82 6.19
CA VAL A 243 -7.11 7.97 6.78
C VAL A 243 -7.75 7.61 8.12
N ILE A 244 -8.39 6.45 8.25
CA ILE A 244 -9.02 6.04 9.51
C ILE A 244 -7.99 5.95 10.64
N TYR A 245 -6.84 5.33 10.40
CA TYR A 245 -5.81 5.23 11.44
C TYR A 245 -5.16 6.58 11.77
N VAL A 246 -5.03 7.48 10.79
CA VAL A 246 -4.60 8.86 11.05
C VAL A 246 -5.60 9.59 11.95
N LEU A 247 -6.91 9.49 11.67
CA LEU A 247 -7.96 10.06 12.52
C LEU A 247 -7.95 9.47 13.92
N ARG A 248 -7.72 8.16 14.07
CA ARG A 248 -7.66 7.52 15.38
C ARG A 248 -6.47 8.01 16.22
N CYS A 249 -5.30 8.14 15.62
CA CYS A 249 -4.16 8.78 16.27
C CYS A 249 -4.43 10.25 16.60
N PHE A 250 -5.20 10.96 15.75
CA PHE A 250 -5.58 12.36 15.97
C PHE A 250 -6.47 12.51 17.19
N TYR A 251 -7.54 11.73 17.28
CA TYR A 251 -8.44 11.73 18.45
C TYR A 251 -7.73 11.27 19.72
N GLY A 252 -6.86 10.26 19.61
CA GLY A 252 -6.07 9.79 20.74
C GLY A 252 -5.08 10.83 21.26
N SER A 253 -4.42 11.58 20.37
CA SER A 253 -3.52 12.69 20.74
C SER A 253 -4.29 13.88 21.33
N SER A 254 -5.43 14.22 20.73
CA SER A 254 -6.28 15.35 21.14
C SER A 254 -6.81 15.23 22.57
N ARG A 255 -6.88 14.01 23.14
CA ARG A 255 -7.22 13.82 24.57
C ARG A 255 -6.20 14.44 25.52
N ARG A 256 -4.92 14.54 25.10
CA ARG A 256 -3.84 15.12 25.91
C ARG A 256 -3.62 16.61 25.60
N THR A 257 -3.79 17.00 24.33
CA THR A 257 -3.42 18.34 23.85
C THR A 257 -4.62 19.29 23.67
N GLY A 258 -5.84 18.77 23.58
CA GLY A 258 -7.03 19.57 23.26
C GLY A 258 -7.10 20.03 21.80
N ALA A 259 -6.24 19.48 20.92
CA ALA A 259 -6.11 19.91 19.52
C ALA A 259 -7.41 19.82 18.69
N ASP A 260 -8.34 18.92 19.05
CA ASP A 260 -9.64 18.79 18.39
C ASP A 260 -10.46 20.09 18.53
N LEU A 261 -10.53 20.67 19.73
CA LEU A 261 -11.26 21.92 19.99
C LEU A 261 -10.64 23.11 19.25
N LEU A 262 -9.30 23.16 19.17
CA LEU A 262 -8.59 24.20 18.43
C LEU A 262 -8.81 24.07 16.91
N SER A 263 -8.83 22.85 16.39
CA SER A 263 -9.09 22.60 14.97
C SER A 263 -10.51 22.99 14.55
N GLU A 264 -11.51 22.73 15.40
CA GLU A 264 -12.89 23.16 15.19
C GLU A 264 -13.00 24.70 15.20
N LEU A 265 -12.34 25.37 16.15
CA LEU A 265 -12.30 26.84 16.24
C LEU A 265 -11.64 27.49 14.99
N HIS A 266 -10.55 26.91 14.49
CA HIS A 266 -9.88 27.40 13.28
C HIS A 266 -10.74 27.19 12.03
N SER A 267 -11.44 26.06 11.91
CA SER A 267 -12.36 25.80 10.79
C SER A 267 -13.48 26.85 10.70
N THR A 268 -14.02 27.30 11.84
CA THR A 268 -15.03 28.38 11.87
C THR A 268 -14.47 29.74 11.46
N LYS A 269 -13.23 30.06 11.86
CA LYS A 269 -12.59 31.34 11.48
C LYS A 269 -12.23 31.39 10.00
N VAL A 270 -11.76 30.28 9.43
CA VAL A 270 -11.45 30.17 7.99
C VAL A 270 -12.73 30.20 7.15
N ALA A 271 -13.82 29.55 7.58
CA ALA A 271 -15.11 29.64 6.89
C ALA A 271 -15.66 31.07 6.85
N ALA A 272 -15.53 31.83 7.94
CA ALA A 272 -15.90 33.24 7.97
C ALA A 272 -15.02 34.09 7.03
N LEU A 273 -13.70 33.86 7.02
CA LEU A 273 -12.77 34.63 6.20
C LEU A 273 -12.88 34.30 4.69
N VAL A 274 -13.21 33.05 4.34
CA VAL A 274 -13.48 32.64 2.96
C VAL A 274 -14.78 33.26 2.44
N LEU A 275 -15.82 33.37 3.28
CA LEU A 275 -17.07 34.05 2.91
C LEU A 275 -16.81 35.56 2.65
N THR A 276 -15.95 36.19 3.45
CA THR A 276 -15.56 37.60 3.27
C THR A 276 -14.68 37.80 2.03
N CYS A 277 -13.75 36.88 1.72
CA CYS A 277 -12.94 36.96 0.49
C CYS A 277 -13.76 36.67 -0.77
N LEU A 278 -14.75 35.78 -0.72
CA LEU A 278 -15.66 35.53 -1.85
C LEU A 278 -16.55 36.74 -2.19
N LEU A 279 -16.82 37.62 -1.22
CA LEU A 279 -17.50 38.89 -1.45
C LEU A 279 -16.59 39.99 -2.04
N ILE A 280 -15.26 39.85 -1.94
CA ILE A 280 -14.30 40.86 -2.39
C ILE A 280 -13.69 40.52 -3.77
N LEU A 281 -13.67 39.24 -4.18
CA LEU A 281 -13.06 38.77 -5.43
C LEU A 281 -14.01 38.73 -6.66
N GLY A 282 -15.18 39.36 -6.59
CA GLY A 282 -16.14 39.50 -7.68
C GLY A 282 -15.77 40.52 -8.78
N SER A 283 -14.60 41.17 -8.70
CA SER A 283 -14.24 42.25 -9.62
C SER A 283 -12.75 42.25 -9.98
N SER A 284 -12.34 41.40 -10.93
CA SER A 284 -11.26 41.74 -11.90
C SER A 284 -11.13 40.65 -12.97
N GLN A 285 -11.51 40.99 -14.21
CA GLN A 285 -11.11 40.30 -15.44
C GLN A 285 -9.88 41.04 -16.02
N THR A 286 -8.97 40.30 -16.68
CA THR A 286 -8.22 40.60 -17.94
C THR A 286 -6.94 39.75 -17.97
N LEU A 287 -6.82 38.78 -18.89
CA LEU A 287 -6.31 38.84 -20.28
C LEU A 287 -4.77 38.82 -20.38
N ALA A 288 -4.22 37.78 -21.02
CA ALA A 288 -2.86 37.78 -21.56
C ALA A 288 -2.80 37.00 -22.88
N GLN A 289 -2.44 37.69 -23.96
CA GLN A 289 -2.20 37.20 -25.31
C GLN A 289 -0.70 37.30 -25.68
N ASN A 290 -0.20 36.23 -26.32
CA ASN A 290 0.77 36.10 -27.43
C ASN A 290 2.10 36.88 -27.53
N LYS A 291 3.16 36.14 -27.95
CA LYS A 291 4.05 36.58 -29.04
C LYS A 291 4.72 35.44 -29.84
N ALA A 292 4.74 35.65 -31.16
CA ALA A 292 5.30 34.90 -32.31
C ALA A 292 6.84 34.75 -32.28
N GLN A 293 7.49 33.66 -32.74
CA GLN A 293 7.75 33.13 -34.10
C GLN A 293 8.68 34.00 -34.98
N ASP A 294 9.83 33.45 -35.40
CA ASP A 294 10.43 33.76 -36.72
C ASP A 294 11.43 32.68 -37.25
N ARG A 295 11.66 32.68 -38.57
CA ARG A 295 12.16 31.58 -39.45
C ARG A 295 13.67 31.67 -39.89
N ARG A 296 14.25 30.46 -40.13
CA ARG A 296 15.26 29.91 -41.10
C ARG A 296 15.93 30.80 -42.19
N PRO A 297 17.11 30.43 -42.81
CA PRO A 297 17.32 29.20 -43.63
C PRO A 297 18.76 28.56 -43.74
N LEU A 298 18.85 27.23 -43.97
CA LEU A 298 19.34 26.43 -45.14
C LEU A 298 20.86 26.21 -45.34
N SER A 299 21.29 24.93 -45.33
CA SER A 299 22.14 24.30 -46.37
C SER A 299 22.38 22.79 -46.13
N SER A 300 22.45 22.01 -47.21
CA SER A 300 22.87 20.60 -47.36
C SER A 300 23.83 20.56 -48.58
N PRO A 301 24.72 19.54 -48.85
CA PRO A 301 24.39 18.10 -48.87
C PRO A 301 25.54 17.05 -48.63
N ARG A 302 25.14 15.75 -48.73
CA ARG A 302 25.86 14.53 -49.21
C ARG A 302 26.65 13.63 -48.22
N PRO A 303 26.86 12.33 -48.54
CA PRO A 303 26.68 11.22 -47.59
C PRO A 303 27.97 10.41 -47.33
N VAL A 304 27.97 9.61 -46.27
CA VAL A 304 29.02 8.59 -46.04
C VAL A 304 28.35 7.27 -45.72
N ALA A 305 28.66 6.27 -46.53
CA ALA A 305 28.32 4.87 -46.30
C ALA A 305 29.15 4.33 -45.13
N THR A 306 28.52 3.61 -44.20
CA THR A 306 29.22 2.91 -43.12
C THR A 306 29.14 1.41 -43.38
N SER A 307 30.29 0.81 -43.70
CA SER A 307 30.49 -0.63 -43.78
C SER A 307 30.39 -1.25 -42.38
N VAL A 308 29.51 -2.24 -42.23
CA VAL A 308 29.36 -3.05 -41.01
C VAL A 308 30.41 -4.16 -41.05
N SER A 309 31.26 -4.24 -40.03
CA SER A 309 32.27 -5.29 -39.85
C SER A 309 31.67 -6.55 -39.20
N ALA A 310 32.12 -7.72 -39.65
CA ALA A 310 31.59 -9.04 -39.30
C ALA A 310 31.77 -9.43 -37.81
N ASP A 311 32.70 -8.81 -37.09
CA ASP A 311 33.01 -9.18 -35.69
C ASP A 311 31.97 -8.68 -34.66
N ARG A 312 31.08 -7.76 -35.04
CA ARG A 312 29.95 -7.33 -34.18
C ARG A 312 28.75 -8.27 -34.22
N LEU A 313 28.71 -9.21 -35.17
CA LEU A 313 27.57 -10.12 -35.34
C LEU A 313 27.61 -11.26 -34.32
N ASP A 314 28.78 -11.87 -34.08
CA ASP A 314 28.91 -13.00 -33.14
C ASP A 314 28.69 -12.60 -31.67
N ALA A 315 29.11 -11.38 -31.29
CA ALA A 315 28.81 -10.82 -29.98
C ALA A 315 27.32 -10.45 -29.82
N SER A 316 26.61 -10.20 -30.92
CA SER A 316 25.16 -9.97 -30.91
C SER A 316 24.36 -11.27 -30.88
N ILE A 317 24.85 -12.34 -31.51
CA ILE A 317 24.23 -13.67 -31.52
C ILE A 317 24.24 -14.29 -30.12
N SER A 318 25.37 -14.23 -29.41
CA SER A 318 25.48 -14.71 -28.03
C SER A 318 24.60 -13.89 -27.07
N LYS A 319 24.51 -12.57 -27.26
CA LYS A 319 23.60 -11.68 -26.51
C LYS A 319 22.11 -11.89 -26.84
N VAL A 320 21.79 -12.40 -28.03
CA VAL A 320 20.42 -12.73 -28.46
C VAL A 320 20.01 -14.12 -27.98
N LEU A 321 20.91 -15.10 -27.94
CA LEU A 321 20.64 -16.42 -27.36
C LEU A 321 20.40 -16.37 -25.84
N GLU A 322 21.05 -15.45 -25.13
CA GLU A 322 20.76 -15.16 -23.70
C GLU A 322 19.54 -14.24 -23.50
N SER A 323 18.96 -13.70 -24.58
CA SER A 323 17.83 -12.78 -24.45
C SER A 323 16.57 -13.51 -23.95
N ARG A 324 15.86 -12.88 -22.99
CA ARG A 324 14.58 -13.32 -22.40
C ARG A 324 13.51 -13.80 -23.41
N LYS A 325 13.63 -13.39 -24.68
CA LYS A 325 12.77 -13.79 -25.80
C LYS A 325 12.94 -15.25 -26.22
N HIS A 326 14.04 -15.93 -25.86
CA HIS A 326 14.23 -17.35 -26.18
C HIS A 326 14.06 -18.27 -24.95
N ALA A 327 14.17 -17.71 -23.74
CA ALA A 327 13.94 -18.43 -22.48
C ALA A 327 12.50 -18.96 -22.33
N TRP A 328 11.51 -18.36 -22.99
CA TRP A 328 10.11 -18.82 -22.91
C TRP A 328 9.77 -19.98 -23.87
N GLN A 329 10.66 -20.33 -24.81
CA GLN A 329 10.45 -21.42 -25.78
C GLN A 329 11.20 -22.71 -25.42
N ALA A 330 11.93 -22.76 -24.30
CA ALA A 330 12.55 -23.99 -23.85
C ALA A 330 11.46 -25.04 -23.58
N PRO A 331 11.49 -26.21 -24.24
CA PRO A 331 10.48 -27.23 -24.07
C PRO A 331 10.47 -27.69 -22.62
N SER A 332 9.32 -27.55 -21.95
CA SER A 332 9.06 -28.03 -20.58
C SER A 332 8.95 -29.56 -20.57
N ASN A 333 9.99 -30.24 -21.04
CA ASN A 333 10.04 -31.70 -21.15
C ASN A 333 11.00 -32.27 -20.11
N ALA A 334 10.92 -31.81 -18.87
CA ALA A 334 11.69 -32.37 -17.76
C ALA A 334 10.93 -32.39 -16.41
N ARG A 335 9.60 -32.21 -16.42
CA ARG A 335 8.75 -32.67 -15.32
C ARG A 335 7.32 -32.82 -15.81
N LYS A 336 6.88 -34.07 -15.97
CA LYS A 336 5.46 -34.41 -16.10
C LYS A 336 4.69 -33.64 -15.02
N SER A 337 3.79 -32.80 -15.48
CA SER A 337 2.85 -31.98 -14.73
C SER A 337 1.92 -32.86 -13.89
N GLN A 338 2.33 -33.18 -12.67
CA GLN A 338 1.37 -33.03 -11.59
C GLN A 338 1.14 -31.54 -11.46
N GLU A 339 -0.07 -31.08 -11.75
CA GLU A 339 -0.48 -29.71 -11.45
C GLU A 339 0.00 -29.37 -10.03
N PRO A 340 0.93 -28.41 -9.85
CA PRO A 340 1.23 -27.91 -8.54
C PRO A 340 -0.03 -27.15 -8.13
N SER A 341 -0.93 -27.82 -7.43
CA SER A 341 -2.02 -27.12 -6.77
C SER A 341 -1.37 -26.29 -5.67
N LEU A 342 -0.96 -25.08 -6.03
CA LEU A 342 -0.35 -24.10 -5.13
C LEU A 342 -1.23 -23.92 -3.88
N TRP A 343 -2.54 -24.15 -3.98
CA TRP A 343 -3.47 -24.27 -2.87
C TRP A 343 -3.14 -25.39 -1.87
N ARG A 344 -2.84 -26.62 -2.31
CA ARG A 344 -2.40 -27.71 -1.42
C ARG A 344 -1.01 -27.42 -0.85
N ASP A 345 -0.11 -26.83 -1.62
CA ASP A 345 1.24 -26.47 -1.13
C ASP A 345 1.22 -25.33 -0.11
N PHE A 346 0.41 -24.30 -0.36
CA PHE A 346 0.15 -23.21 0.55
C PHE A 346 -0.56 -23.73 1.81
N GLY A 347 -1.59 -24.56 1.67
CA GLY A 347 -2.27 -25.21 2.79
C GLY A 347 -1.31 -26.02 3.65
N ARG A 348 -0.44 -26.84 3.04
CA ARG A 348 0.62 -27.59 3.74
C ARG A 348 1.66 -26.68 4.39
N ALA A 349 1.99 -25.54 3.79
CA ALA A 349 2.91 -24.57 4.38
C ALA A 349 2.29 -23.90 5.61
N VAL A 350 1.02 -23.47 5.52
CA VAL A 350 0.26 -22.90 6.64
C VAL A 350 0.12 -23.92 7.76
N GLN A 351 -0.24 -25.17 7.44
CA GLN A 351 -0.37 -26.24 8.42
C GLN A 351 0.95 -26.47 9.19
N ARG A 352 2.07 -26.60 8.49
CA ARG A 352 3.41 -26.73 9.11
C ARG A 352 3.76 -25.55 10.02
N TRP A 353 3.35 -24.34 9.65
CA TRP A 353 3.53 -23.14 10.48
C TRP A 353 2.67 -23.18 11.75
N VAL A 354 1.40 -23.61 11.62
CA VAL A 354 0.48 -23.78 12.75
C VAL A 354 1.02 -24.84 13.73
N GLU A 355 1.50 -25.97 13.22
CA GLU A 355 2.11 -27.04 14.04
C GLU A 355 3.34 -26.52 14.81
N LYS A 356 4.23 -25.78 14.14
CA LYS A 356 5.40 -25.16 14.80
C LYS A 356 4.99 -24.15 15.86
N LEU A 357 3.96 -23.34 15.61
CA LEU A 357 3.45 -22.38 16.58
C LEU A 357 2.80 -23.08 17.79
N ALA A 358 2.05 -24.14 17.55
CA ALA A 358 1.44 -24.97 18.60
C ALA A 358 2.51 -25.58 19.51
N HIS A 359 3.61 -26.11 18.93
CA HIS A 359 4.76 -26.59 19.71
C HIS A 359 5.46 -25.49 20.52
N LEU A 360 5.53 -24.28 19.99
CA LEU A 360 6.15 -23.15 20.69
C LEU A 360 5.27 -22.68 21.86
N MET A 361 3.96 -22.67 21.66
CA MET A 361 2.96 -22.39 22.70
C MET A 361 2.93 -23.48 23.77
N SER A 362 3.00 -24.76 23.41
CA SER A 362 3.03 -25.86 24.38
C SER A 362 4.27 -25.79 25.28
N ARG A 363 5.45 -25.51 24.69
CA ARG A 363 6.69 -25.29 25.46
C ARG A 363 6.60 -24.09 26.39
N LEU A 364 6.01 -23.00 25.94
CA LEU A 364 5.80 -21.81 26.77
C LEU A 364 4.84 -22.12 27.93
N PHE A 365 3.81 -22.92 27.69
CA PHE A 365 2.83 -23.32 28.70
C PHE A 365 3.41 -24.31 29.71
N GLU A 366 4.25 -25.26 29.26
CA GLU A 366 5.03 -26.15 30.12
C GLU A 366 6.02 -25.37 30.99
N TRP A 367 6.70 -24.37 30.42
CA TRP A 367 7.63 -23.50 31.15
C TRP A 367 6.94 -22.58 32.16
N LEU A 368 5.72 -22.11 31.85
CA LEU A 368 4.89 -21.28 32.75
C LEU A 368 4.14 -22.09 33.80
N ARG A 369 4.11 -23.42 33.70
CA ARG A 369 3.48 -24.26 34.71
C ARG A 369 4.38 -24.22 35.96
N PRO A 370 3.91 -23.67 37.09
CA PRO A 370 4.69 -23.74 38.32
C PRO A 370 4.94 -25.22 38.64
N ALA A 371 6.18 -25.55 38.98
CA ALA A 371 6.56 -26.88 39.44
C ALA A 371 5.75 -27.19 40.71
N THR A 372 4.62 -27.89 40.55
CA THR A 372 3.86 -28.44 41.66
C THR A 372 4.62 -29.68 42.12
N SER A 373 5.34 -29.52 43.24
CA SER A 373 5.79 -30.61 44.12
C SER A 373 4.61 -31.41 44.63
#